data_AF-X1G503-F1
#
_entry.id   AF-X1G503-F1
#
_cell.length_a   1.000
_cell.length_b   1.000
_cell.length_c   1.000
_cell.angle_alpha   90.00
_cell.angle_beta   90.00
_cell.angle_gamma   90.00
#
_symmetry.space_group_name_H-M   'P 1'
#
loop_
_entity.id
_entity.type
_entity.pdbx_description
1 polymer ?
#
loop_
_entity_poly.entity_id
_entity_poly.type
_entity_poly.pdbx_seq_one_letter_code
_entity_poly.pdbx_strand_id
1 'polypeptide(L)'
;GRNYQLEITQDDFIGVRFYSKFFISHQYKHEAGKLIQAWYLERAKEKLPPRIKVFADNLGVEYKKILVSDLKYSWASCTPKKNLNFNWRIIKA
;
A
#
# COMPACT_ATOMS: atom_id res chain seq x y z
N GLY A 1 -3.86 3.34 13.58
CA GLY A 1 -4.61 3.48 12.32
C GLY A 1 -5.25 4.84 12.24
N ARG A 2 -4.82 5.68 11.29
CA ARG A 2 -5.54 6.92 10.97
C ARG A 2 -6.69 6.59 10.02
N ASN A 3 -7.88 7.13 10.30
CA ASN A 3 -9.02 7.03 9.40
C ASN A 3 -9.07 8.28 8.53
N TYR A 4 -9.18 8.10 7.22
CA TYR A 4 -9.31 9.19 6.26
C TYR A 4 -10.69 9.14 5.62
N GLN A 5 -11.34 10.29 5.51
CA GLN A 5 -12.65 10.42 4.86
C GLN A 5 -12.52 10.17 3.35
N LEU A 6 -13.54 9.54 2.76
CA LEU A 6 -13.73 9.46 1.31
C LEU A 6 -14.74 10.52 0.86
N GLU A 7 -14.36 11.31 -0.14
CA GLU A 7 -15.17 12.32 -0.78
C GLU A 7 -15.36 11.98 -2.26
N ILE A 8 -16.61 12.02 -2.72
CA ILE A 8 -16.96 11.78 -4.12
C ILE A 8 -17.14 13.13 -4.81
N THR A 9 -16.32 13.41 -5.82
CA THR A 9 -16.29 14.70 -6.51
C THR A 9 -16.96 14.63 -7.87
N GLN A 10 -17.47 15.76 -8.38
CA GLN A 10 -17.97 15.85 -9.76
C GLN A 10 -16.84 15.95 -10.80
N ASP A 11 -15.61 16.24 -10.35
CA ASP A 11 -14.42 16.26 -11.21
C ASP A 11 -14.23 14.94 -11.95
N ASP A 12 -13.81 15.02 -13.21
CA ASP A 12 -13.47 13.87 -14.02
C ASP A 12 -11.98 13.53 -13.89
N PHE A 13 -11.69 12.39 -13.26
CA PHE A 13 -10.36 11.80 -13.21
C PHE A 13 -10.42 10.32 -12.86
N ILE A 14 -9.42 9.58 -13.34
CA ILE A 14 -9.24 8.16 -13.06
C ILE A 14 -8.38 8.00 -11.80
N GLY A 15 -8.75 7.07 -10.92
CA GLY A 15 -7.95 6.68 -9.77
C GLY A 15 -8.31 7.43 -8.48
N VAL A 16 -7.31 7.61 -7.61
CA VAL A 16 -7.46 8.18 -6.27
C VAL A 16 -6.50 9.34 -6.08
N ARG A 17 -7.03 10.49 -5.67
CA ARG A 17 -6.22 11.60 -5.13
C ARG A 17 -6.27 11.57 -3.60
N PHE A 18 -5.16 11.92 -2.96
CA PHE A 18 -5.06 11.90 -1.50
C PHE A 18 -4.43 13.17 -0.96
N TYR A 19 -5.23 13.94 -0.21
CA TYR A 19 -4.81 15.17 0.50
C TYR A 19 -5.39 15.15 1.91
N SER A 20 -4.95 14.21 2.75
CA SER A 20 -5.55 13.92 4.06
C SER A 20 -7.04 13.47 4.03
N LYS A 21 -7.58 13.30 2.82
CA LYS A 21 -8.85 12.69 2.46
C LYS A 21 -8.65 11.97 1.13
N PHE A 22 -9.44 10.94 0.89
CA PHE A 22 -9.53 10.28 -0.41
C PHE A 22 -10.54 11.01 -1.28
N PHE A 23 -10.17 11.30 -2.52
CA PHE A 23 -11.07 11.85 -3.53
C PHE A 23 -11.16 10.87 -4.70
N ILE A 24 -12.40 10.60 -5.13
CA ILE A 24 -12.71 9.75 -6.28
C ILE A 24 -13.79 10.44 -7.10
N SER A 25 -13.66 10.40 -8.43
CA SER A 25 -14.69 10.90 -9.34
C SER A 25 -16.01 10.14 -9.16
N HIS A 26 -17.14 10.85 -9.27
CA HIS A 26 -18.48 10.28 -9.20
C HIS A 26 -18.67 9.10 -10.19
N GLN A 27 -18.02 9.15 -11.34
CA GLN A 27 -18.07 8.09 -12.36
C GLN A 27 -17.57 6.73 -11.84
N TYR A 28 -16.63 6.73 -10.90
CA TYR A 28 -16.01 5.51 -10.35
C TYR A 28 -16.44 5.18 -8.92
N LYS A 29 -17.56 5.77 -8.45
CA LYS A 29 -18.08 5.56 -7.07
C LYS A 29 -18.24 4.09 -6.71
N HIS A 30 -18.74 3.26 -7.64
CA HIS A 30 -18.93 1.82 -7.42
C HIS A 30 -17.61 1.04 -7.31
N GLU A 31 -16.52 1.60 -7.80
CA GLU A 31 -15.17 1.00 -7.76
C GLU A 31 -14.29 1.57 -6.63
N ALA A 32 -14.83 2.47 -5.81
CA ALA A 32 -14.07 3.21 -4.81
C ALA A 32 -13.19 2.33 -3.92
N GLY A 33 -13.72 1.19 -3.43
CA GLY A 33 -12.95 0.25 -2.61
C GLY A 33 -11.74 -0.34 -3.34
N LYS A 34 -11.89 -0.71 -4.61
CA LYS A 34 -10.80 -1.26 -5.44
C LYS A 34 -9.76 -0.19 -5.75
N LEU A 35 -10.21 1.02 -6.08
CA LEU A 35 -9.32 2.16 -6.36
C LEU A 35 -8.48 2.54 -5.13
N ILE A 36 -9.09 2.59 -3.95
CA ILE A 36 -8.38 2.88 -2.69
C ILE A 36 -7.39 1.75 -2.35
N GLN A 37 -7.80 0.49 -2.53
CA GLN A 37 -6.89 -0.64 -2.34
C GLN A 37 -5.68 -0.58 -3.28
N ALA A 38 -5.91 -0.30 -4.57
CA ALA A 38 -4.86 -0.13 -5.55
C ALA A 38 -3.93 1.03 -5.16
N TRP A 39 -4.49 2.16 -4.71
CA TRP A 39 -3.71 3.28 -4.21
C TRP A 39 -2.80 2.86 -3.03
N TYR A 40 -3.32 2.13 -2.05
CA TYR A 40 -2.49 1.64 -0.93
C TYR A 40 -1.41 0.66 -1.38
N LEU A 41 -1.72 -0.23 -2.33
CA LEU A 41 -0.77 -1.18 -2.89
C LEU A 41 0.40 -0.45 -3.56
N GLU A 42 0.12 0.56 -4.37
CA GLU A 42 1.17 1.36 -5.03
C GLU A 42 1.99 2.16 -4.01
N ARG A 43 1.35 2.73 -2.97
CA ARG A 43 2.07 3.41 -1.88
C ARG A 43 2.96 2.45 -1.08
N ALA A 44 2.55 1.21 -0.90
CA ALA A 44 3.36 0.20 -0.26
C ALA A 44 4.58 -0.17 -1.11
N LYS A 45 4.40 -0.37 -2.42
CA LYS A 45 5.50 -0.62 -3.36
C LYS A 45 6.50 0.55 -3.44
N GLU A 46 6.02 1.79 -3.28
CA GLU A 46 6.87 2.98 -3.25
C GLU A 46 7.63 3.12 -1.90
N LYS A 47 6.93 2.98 -0.77
CA LYS A 47 7.47 3.30 0.56
C LYS A 47 8.28 2.18 1.21
N LEU A 48 7.95 0.93 0.93
CA LEU A 48 8.58 -0.21 1.62
C LEU A 48 10.03 -0.45 1.18
N PRO A 49 10.39 -0.47 -0.12
CA PRO A 49 11.76 -0.78 -0.56
C PRO A 49 12.85 0.09 0.08
N PRO A 50 12.77 1.43 0.09
CA PRO A 50 13.84 2.24 0.69
C PRO A 50 13.96 2.00 2.20
N ARG A 51 12.84 1.78 2.91
CA ARG A 51 12.85 1.49 4.35
C ARG A 51 13.48 0.14 4.65
N ILE A 52 13.08 -0.89 3.90
CA ILE A 52 13.60 -2.25 4.06
C ILE A 52 15.11 -2.27 3.80
N LYS A 53 15.58 -1.54 2.79
CA LYS A 53 17.01 -1.40 2.53
C LYS A 53 17.78 -0.88 3.74
N VAL A 54 17.32 0.23 4.35
CA VAL A 54 17.96 0.79 5.56
C VAL A 54 18.02 -0.24 6.70
N PHE A 55 16.93 -0.98 6.93
CA PHE A 55 16.94 -2.02 7.97
C PHE A 55 17.87 -3.19 7.64
N ALA A 56 17.89 -3.63 6.39
CA ALA A 56 18.76 -4.71 5.93
C ALA A 56 20.24 -4.34 6.09
N ASP A 57 20.61 -3.12 5.67
CA ASP A 57 21.96 -2.58 5.78
C ASP A 57 22.39 -2.49 7.26
N ASN A 58 21.52 -1.96 8.14
CA ASN A 58 21.80 -1.84 9.58
C ASN A 58 21.94 -3.20 10.29
N LEU A 59 21.23 -4.22 9.81
CA LEU A 59 21.29 -5.57 10.37
C LEU A 59 22.39 -6.44 9.74
N GLY A 60 23.04 -5.98 8.66
CA GLY A 60 24.01 -6.76 7.91
C GLY A 60 23.39 -7.99 7.23
N VAL A 61 22.12 -7.91 6.81
CA VAL A 61 21.40 -9.02 6.17
C VAL A 61 20.99 -8.69 4.74
N GLU A 62 20.86 -9.72 3.91
CA GLU A 62 20.41 -9.57 2.53
C GLU A 62 18.99 -10.12 2.34
N TYR A 63 18.23 -9.52 1.43
CA TYR A 63 16.95 -10.03 0.95
C TYR A 63 16.95 -10.13 -0.58
N LYS A 64 16.13 -11.04 -1.12
CA LYS A 64 16.09 -11.32 -2.55
C LYS A 64 15.08 -10.45 -3.29
N LYS A 65 13.85 -10.37 -2.79
CA LYS A 65 12.74 -9.64 -3.39
C LYS A 65 11.79 -9.14 -2.31
N ILE A 66 11.11 -8.04 -2.61
CA ILE A 66 10.02 -7.50 -1.82
C ILE A 66 8.73 -7.71 -2.62
N LEU A 67 7.77 -8.36 -2.00
CA LEU A 67 6.43 -8.57 -2.53
C LEU A 67 5.44 -7.81 -1.66
N VAL A 68 4.43 -7.24 -2.29
CA VAL A 68 3.31 -6.61 -1.60
C VAL A 68 2.03 -7.25 -2.10
N SER A 69 1.23 -7.81 -1.20
CA SER A 69 -0.04 -8.46 -1.53
C SER A 69 -1.07 -8.26 -0.42
N ASP A 70 -2.28 -8.81 -0.57
CA ASP A 70 -3.24 -8.90 0.54
C ASP A 70 -2.99 -10.20 1.31
N LEU A 71 -2.47 -10.10 2.53
CA LEU A 71 -2.19 -11.24 3.40
C LEU A 71 -3.32 -11.40 4.41
N LYS A 72 -3.93 -12.58 4.47
CA LYS A 72 -5.14 -12.79 5.27
C LYS A 72 -4.91 -12.72 6.78
N TYR A 73 -3.75 -13.21 7.26
CA TYR A 73 -3.50 -13.45 8.69
C TYR A 73 -2.23 -12.80 9.23
N SER A 74 -1.42 -12.16 8.39
CA SER A 74 -0.15 -11.59 8.80
C SER A 74 0.09 -10.22 8.18
N TRP A 75 0.88 -9.41 8.88
CA TRP A 75 1.37 -8.14 8.36
C TRP A 75 2.51 -8.35 7.36
N ALA A 76 3.38 -9.31 7.63
CA ALA A 76 4.47 -9.67 6.76
C ALA A 76 4.91 -11.13 6.97
N SER A 77 5.69 -11.66 6.04
CA SER A 77 6.43 -12.92 6.18
C SER A 77 7.77 -12.87 5.46
N CYS A 78 8.72 -13.69 5.91
CA CYS A 78 9.98 -13.93 5.23
C CYS A 78 10.06 -15.41 4.86
N THR A 79 10.36 -15.70 3.59
CA THR A 79 10.51 -17.09 3.12
C THR A 79 11.96 -17.57 3.28
N PRO A 80 12.21 -18.89 3.36
CA PRO A 80 13.58 -19.42 3.37
C PRO A 80 14.44 -19.00 2.17
N LYS A 81 13.80 -18.64 1.05
CA LYS A 81 14.46 -18.09 -0.16
C LYS A 81 14.76 -16.58 -0.06
N LYS A 82 14.70 -16.01 1.16
CA LYS A 82 14.91 -14.57 1.46
C LYS A 82 13.97 -13.61 0.73
N ASN A 83 12.79 -14.07 0.32
CA ASN A 83 11.74 -13.17 -0.19
C ASN A 83 10.95 -12.61 1.00
N LEU A 84 10.79 -11.30 1.04
CA LEU A 84 9.97 -10.59 2.00
C LEU A 84 8.59 -10.32 1.39
N ASN A 85 7.53 -10.67 2.09
CA ASN A 85 6.16 -10.43 1.66
C ASN A 85 5.46 -9.54 2.68
N PHE A 86 4.86 -8.44 2.23
CA PHE A 86 4.20 -7.46 3.08
C PHE A 86 2.73 -7.30 2.68
N ASN A 87 1.88 -7.12 3.68
CA ASN A 87 0.50 -6.72 3.46
C ASN A 87 0.45 -5.22 3.13
N TRP A 88 -0.24 -4.83 2.05
CA TRP A 88 -0.46 -3.41 1.70
C TRP A 88 -1.13 -2.63 2.84
N ARG A 89 -1.92 -3.30 3.69
CA ARG A 89 -2.60 -2.71 4.87
C ARG A 89 -1.63 -2.12 5.88
N ILE A 90 -0.33 -2.45 5.86
CA ILE A 90 0.68 -1.80 6.71
C ILE A 90 0.74 -0.29 6.45
N ILE A 91 0.41 0.18 5.25
CA ILE A 91 0.40 1.62 4.93
C ILE A 91 -0.81 2.33 5.56
N LYS A 92 -1.88 1.60 5.89
CA LYS A 92 -3.05 2.12 6.61
C LYS A 92 -2.78 2.28 8.12
N ALA A 93 -1.79 1.57 8.66
CA ALA A 93 -1.54 1.44 10.10
C ALA A 93 -1.22 2.79 10.77
#